data_AF-A0A452XP00-F1
#
_entry.id   AF-A0A452XP00-F1
#
_cell.length_a   1.000
_cell.length_b   1.000
_cell.length_c   1.000
_cell.angle_alpha   90.00
_cell.angle_beta   90.00
_cell.angle_gamma   90.00
#
_symmetry.space_group_name_H-M   'P 1'
#
loop_
_entity.id
_entity.type
_entity.pdbx_description
1 polymer ?
#
loop_
_entity_poly.entity_id
_entity_poly.type
_entity_poly.pdbx_seq_one_letter_code
_entity_poly.pdbx_strand_id
1 'polypeptide(L)'
;GTAGVDGGGRSLDCRSFWKAGASETPSAPIREFHDALETGDFDRARVHPKFLHTNATSHKWAFGAISELLDNAVDEICNGATFIKVDKSTNTKDNSPMLVFQDDGGGMDPEGVRQCMSLGFSTKKSKTTIGQYGNGFKTSTMRLGADAIVFTRAIRENNVTLSIGLLSYTFLRRTMKDDIVVPMLDFVVQDGQIAPLVYGSQGDWDSSLKIILDWSPFSSKEELLQQFEDMDSHGTKVLIYNLWMNDDGLLELDFDDDDEDILLRDQGQNSGASTKVQKEIIQQHISHRLRFSLRAYSSILYLKKFENFQIILRGKPVEQINIANELKFKKVVTYKPQVAYDSQVVSVRVDIGFAKEAPVLGIFGINVYHKNRLIMPFWKVLQEASSRGRSVIGVLEANFIEPAHDKQDFERTPLFIRLETKLKQIIVDYWKEKCHLIGYQPIDPKLRSQYKAALKDSGGPGVKIRHEASTAQKTGGHLSNLLPQTYDDEAAFRLTANRGRPQHYYI
;
A
#
# COMPACT_ATOMS: atom_id res chain seq x y z
N GLY A 1 24.31 21.10 47.45
CA GLY A 1 24.84 20.91 46.11
C GLY A 1 24.02 19.86 45.41
N THR A 2 23.51 20.21 44.23
CA THR A 2 23.00 19.34 43.15
C THR A 2 21.89 18.35 43.50
N ALA A 3 20.64 18.81 43.39
CA ALA A 3 19.51 17.96 43.04
C ALA A 3 19.46 17.83 41.52
N GLY A 4 19.59 16.60 41.01
CA GLY A 4 19.44 16.28 39.59
C GLY A 4 17.98 16.41 39.16
N VAL A 5 17.79 17.09 38.04
CA VAL A 5 16.51 17.18 37.32
C VAL A 5 16.39 15.92 36.47
N ASP A 6 15.56 14.97 36.88
CA ASP A 6 15.17 13.83 36.06
C ASP A 6 14.11 14.29 35.05
N GLY A 7 14.55 14.52 33.80
CA GLY A 7 13.69 14.67 32.64
C GLY A 7 13.12 13.31 32.23
N GLY A 8 12.12 12.82 32.96
CA GLY A 8 11.36 11.64 32.56
C GLY A 8 10.54 11.93 31.30
N GLY A 9 10.99 11.39 30.16
CA GLY A 9 10.31 11.53 28.87
C GLY A 9 8.85 11.08 28.92
N ARG A 10 7.95 11.88 28.35
CA ARG A 10 6.49 11.65 28.32
C ARG A 10 6.09 10.55 27.31
N SER A 11 6.69 9.36 27.36
CA SER A 11 6.38 8.21 26.48
C SER A 11 5.21 7.38 27.00
N LEU A 12 4.28 6.94 26.14
CA LEU A 12 3.21 5.97 26.46
C LEU A 12 3.71 4.77 27.28
N ASP A 13 2.87 4.32 28.22
CA ASP A 13 3.16 3.18 29.11
C ASP A 13 3.19 1.83 28.35
N CYS A 14 2.59 1.78 27.16
CA CYS A 14 2.65 0.63 26.25
C CYS A 14 2.82 1.10 24.79
N ARG A 15 3.93 0.72 24.17
CA ARG A 15 4.24 0.98 22.74
C ARG A 15 4.04 -0.25 21.84
N SER A 16 3.35 -1.27 22.32
CA SER A 16 2.92 -2.42 21.51
C SER A 16 1.49 -2.18 21.03
N PHE A 17 1.28 -2.11 19.73
CA PHE A 17 -0.05 -1.87 19.14
C PHE A 17 -1.06 -2.86 19.70
N TRP A 18 -0.83 -4.17 19.58
CA TRP A 18 -1.78 -5.20 19.99
C TRP A 18 -2.10 -5.24 21.49
N LYS A 19 -1.31 -4.57 22.34
CA LYS A 19 -1.51 -4.51 23.79
C LYS A 19 -2.04 -3.16 24.27
N ALA A 20 -1.98 -2.11 23.44
CA ALA A 20 -2.33 -0.74 23.82
C ALA A 20 -3.83 -0.52 24.15
N GLY A 21 -4.70 -1.43 23.71
CA GLY A 21 -6.13 -1.44 24.06
C GLY A 21 -6.46 -2.03 25.43
N ALA A 22 -5.55 -2.82 26.02
CA ALA A 22 -5.83 -3.68 27.17
C ALA A 22 -5.49 -3.06 28.54
N SER A 23 -4.85 -1.89 28.61
CA SER A 23 -4.47 -1.28 29.89
C SER A 23 -5.70 -0.98 30.75
N GLU A 24 -5.76 -1.63 31.91
CA GLU A 24 -6.80 -1.49 32.94
C GLU A 24 -6.80 -0.08 33.52
N THR A 25 -8.00 0.48 33.68
CA THR A 25 -8.25 1.69 34.48
C THR A 25 -8.20 1.31 35.95
N PRO A 26 -7.47 2.04 36.82
CA PRO A 26 -7.87 2.12 38.22
C PRO A 26 -9.32 2.60 38.26
N SER A 27 -10.15 1.95 39.05
CA SER A 27 -11.58 2.25 39.25
C SER A 27 -11.84 3.76 39.24
N ALA A 28 -12.61 4.24 38.26
CA ALA A 28 -13.05 5.63 38.21
C ALA A 28 -13.89 5.94 39.48
N PRO A 29 -13.66 7.07 40.17
CA PRO A 29 -14.56 7.51 41.21
C PRO A 29 -15.90 7.91 40.57
N ILE A 30 -16.99 7.34 41.09
CA ILE A 30 -18.35 7.74 40.77
C ILE A 30 -18.49 9.22 41.10
N ARG A 31 -18.79 10.08 40.11
CA ARG A 31 -19.16 11.47 40.37
C ARG A 31 -20.38 11.93 39.58
N GLU A 32 -21.13 12.75 40.31
CA GLU A 32 -22.48 13.24 40.08
C GLU A 32 -22.56 14.16 38.86
N PHE A 33 -23.65 13.99 38.10
CA PHE A 33 -24.04 14.88 37.02
C PHE A 33 -24.31 16.28 37.57
N HIS A 34 -23.58 17.28 37.10
CA HIS A 34 -24.02 18.67 37.20
C HIS A 34 -23.82 19.43 35.88
N ASP A 35 -24.92 20.09 35.53
CA ASP A 35 -25.19 21.13 34.53
C ASP A 35 -25.23 20.78 33.04
N ALA A 36 -26.47 20.53 32.62
CA ALA A 36 -26.99 20.71 31.27
C ALA A 36 -27.29 22.20 30.99
N LEU A 37 -27.48 22.50 29.68
CA LEU A 37 -27.99 23.71 28.99
C LEU A 37 -26.86 24.48 28.24
N GLU A 38 -26.82 24.65 26.92
CA GLU A 38 -27.85 24.70 25.86
C GLU A 38 -27.32 24.24 24.49
N THR A 39 -28.02 23.33 23.80
CA THR A 39 -28.46 23.38 22.39
C THR A 39 -28.96 22.00 21.94
N GLY A 40 -30.28 21.84 21.84
CA GLY A 40 -30.92 20.82 20.99
C GLY A 40 -30.67 19.35 21.32
N ASP A 41 -31.30 18.89 22.40
CA ASP A 41 -32.13 17.68 22.53
C ASP A 41 -31.81 16.48 21.61
N PHE A 42 -30.93 15.59 22.08
CA PHE A 42 -30.82 14.12 21.91
C PHE A 42 -29.45 13.69 22.45
N ASP A 43 -29.35 12.56 23.17
CA ASP A 43 -28.05 12.00 23.55
C ASP A 43 -27.22 11.69 22.31
N ARG A 44 -26.13 12.44 22.10
CA ARG A 44 -25.22 12.20 20.97
C ARG A 44 -24.37 10.98 21.27
N ALA A 45 -24.23 10.08 20.30
CA ALA A 45 -23.29 8.98 20.38
C ALA A 45 -21.88 9.54 20.59
N ARG A 46 -21.29 9.21 21.74
CA ARG A 46 -19.93 9.59 22.10
C ARG A 46 -18.97 8.47 21.76
N VAL A 47 -17.77 8.85 21.34
CA VAL A 47 -16.74 7.89 20.96
C VAL A 47 -15.57 8.03 21.92
N HIS A 48 -15.40 7.02 22.76
CA HIS A 48 -14.31 6.96 23.71
C HIS A 48 -12.96 6.81 22.98
N PRO A 49 -11.85 7.45 23.43
CA PRO A 49 -10.54 7.39 22.75
C PRO A 49 -10.00 5.97 22.45
N LYS A 50 -10.35 4.97 23.27
CA LYS A 50 -10.04 3.54 22.99
C LYS A 50 -10.53 3.08 21.62
N PHE A 51 -11.59 3.67 21.09
CA PHE A 51 -12.12 3.36 19.77
C PHE A 51 -11.12 3.64 18.64
N LEU A 52 -10.27 4.68 18.76
CA LEU A 52 -9.22 4.96 17.76
C LEU A 52 -8.31 3.74 17.57
N HIS A 53 -7.91 3.14 18.69
CA HIS A 53 -7.10 1.94 18.69
C HIS A 53 -7.88 0.72 18.16
N THR A 54 -9.09 0.47 18.68
CA THR A 54 -9.93 -0.66 18.22
C THR A 54 -10.20 -0.59 16.71
N ASN A 55 -10.49 0.59 16.17
CA ASN A 55 -10.77 0.78 14.75
C ASN A 55 -9.52 0.55 13.88
N ALA A 56 -8.34 0.91 14.39
CA ALA A 56 -7.07 0.66 13.73
C ALA A 56 -6.72 -0.84 13.60
N THR A 57 -7.30 -1.72 14.45
CA THR A 57 -7.05 -3.18 14.39
C THR A 57 -7.55 -3.84 13.10
N SER A 58 -8.34 -3.12 12.30
CA SER A 58 -8.71 -3.53 10.94
C SER A 58 -7.49 -3.75 10.05
N HIS A 59 -6.43 -2.94 10.19
CA HIS A 59 -5.19 -3.14 9.46
C HIS A 59 -4.26 -4.11 10.19
N LYS A 60 -4.21 -5.36 9.74
CA LYS A 60 -3.24 -6.35 10.26
C LYS A 60 -1.83 -6.08 9.76
N TRP A 61 -1.71 -5.57 8.53
CA TRP A 61 -0.44 -5.33 7.85
C TRP A 61 -0.18 -3.82 7.72
N ALA A 62 0.98 -3.36 8.23
CA ALA A 62 1.31 -1.94 8.28
C ALA A 62 1.36 -1.28 6.89
N PHE A 63 1.83 -1.97 5.85
CA PHE A 63 1.81 -1.42 4.49
C PHE A 63 0.40 -1.19 3.95
N GLY A 64 -0.59 -1.95 4.44
CA GLY A 64 -2.00 -1.68 4.16
C GLY A 64 -2.43 -0.30 4.70
N ALA A 65 -2.02 0.06 5.92
CA ALA A 65 -2.26 1.40 6.46
C ALA A 65 -1.48 2.49 5.69
N ILE A 66 -0.23 2.24 5.31
CA ILE A 66 0.56 3.18 4.48
C ILE A 66 -0.15 3.42 3.14
N SER A 67 -0.69 2.39 2.52
CA SER A 67 -1.36 2.49 1.23
C SER A 67 -2.63 3.32 1.25
N GLU A 68 -3.38 3.36 2.36
CA GLU A 68 -4.53 4.26 2.52
C GLU A 68 -4.11 5.74 2.46
N LEU A 69 -2.93 6.07 2.99
CA LEU A 69 -2.38 7.42 2.92
C LEU A 69 -1.89 7.74 1.51
N LEU A 70 -1.27 6.78 0.82
CA LEU A 70 -0.94 6.90 -0.60
C LEU A 70 -2.19 7.11 -1.46
N ASP A 71 -3.27 6.37 -1.18
CA ASP A 71 -4.54 6.48 -1.89
C ASP A 71 -5.15 7.87 -1.78
N ASN A 72 -5.02 8.51 -0.61
CA ASN A 72 -5.51 9.87 -0.42
C ASN A 72 -4.77 10.89 -1.30
N ALA A 73 -3.46 10.79 -1.43
CA ALA A 73 -2.69 11.67 -2.32
C ALA A 73 -2.89 11.35 -3.80
N VAL A 74 -3.05 10.06 -4.16
CA VAL A 74 -3.38 9.66 -5.54
C VAL A 74 -4.76 10.17 -5.95
N ASP A 75 -5.73 10.18 -5.04
CA ASP A 75 -7.04 10.80 -5.28
C ASP A 75 -6.92 12.32 -5.56
N GLU A 76 -5.87 12.99 -5.06
CA GLU A 76 -5.61 14.42 -5.28
C GLU A 76 -4.94 14.74 -6.62
N ILE A 77 -4.63 13.75 -7.47
CA ILE A 77 -4.13 13.98 -8.84
C ILE A 77 -5.12 14.85 -9.63
N CYS A 78 -6.43 14.70 -9.39
CA CYS A 78 -7.44 15.54 -10.04
C CYS A 78 -7.41 17.01 -9.58
N ASN A 79 -6.80 17.28 -8.43
CA ASN A 79 -6.59 18.60 -7.86
C ASN A 79 -5.15 19.12 -8.09
N GLY A 80 -4.40 18.47 -8.98
CA GLY A 80 -3.07 18.93 -9.40
C GLY A 80 -1.89 18.32 -8.64
N ALA A 81 -2.09 17.31 -7.78
CA ALA A 81 -0.98 16.62 -7.14
C ALA A 81 -0.03 16.02 -8.19
N THR A 82 1.27 16.22 -8.00
CA THR A 82 2.33 15.66 -8.84
C THR A 82 3.24 14.69 -8.09
N PHE A 83 3.19 14.65 -6.75
CA PHE A 83 3.90 13.64 -5.98
C PHE A 83 3.28 13.35 -4.61
N ILE A 84 3.69 12.20 -4.07
CA ILE A 84 3.69 11.95 -2.63
C ILE A 84 5.06 11.46 -2.19
N LYS A 85 5.61 12.10 -1.16
CA LYS A 85 6.84 11.69 -0.47
C LYS A 85 6.48 10.86 0.75
N VAL A 86 7.16 9.73 0.94
CA VAL A 86 7.12 8.93 2.15
C VAL A 86 8.53 8.83 2.68
N ASP A 87 8.77 9.38 3.87
CA ASP A 87 10.13 9.56 4.38
C ASP A 87 10.24 9.34 5.90
N LYS A 88 11.48 9.23 6.38
CA LYS A 88 11.82 9.19 7.80
C LYS A 88 12.23 10.59 8.25
N SER A 89 11.70 11.05 9.37
CA SER A 89 12.23 12.22 10.09
C SER A 89 12.57 11.83 11.52
N THR A 90 13.38 12.64 12.21
CA THR A 90 13.77 12.42 13.60
C THR A 90 13.08 13.46 14.47
N ASN A 91 12.37 13.00 15.50
CA ASN A 91 11.79 13.86 16.52
C ASN A 91 12.93 14.49 17.33
N THR A 92 13.06 15.81 17.30
CA THR A 92 14.15 16.52 17.99
C THR A 92 14.00 16.51 19.52
N LYS A 93 12.80 16.24 20.06
CA LYS A 93 12.56 16.17 21.50
C LYS A 93 13.14 14.92 22.16
N ASP A 94 13.09 13.78 21.48
CA ASP A 94 13.47 12.48 22.07
C ASP A 94 14.30 11.59 21.14
N ASN A 95 14.69 12.08 19.97
CA ASN A 95 15.42 11.37 18.92
C ASN A 95 14.69 10.13 18.36
N SER A 96 13.39 10.00 18.60
CA SER A 96 12.60 8.91 18.04
C SER A 96 12.31 9.13 16.55
N PRO A 97 12.24 8.06 15.74
CA PRO A 97 11.88 8.20 14.33
C PRO A 97 10.39 8.50 14.16
N MET A 98 10.10 9.28 13.12
CA MET A 98 8.78 9.64 12.67
C MET A 98 8.61 9.26 11.21
N LEU A 99 7.42 8.80 10.84
CA LEU A 99 7.05 8.53 9.46
C LEU A 99 6.36 9.77 8.88
N VAL A 100 6.85 10.26 7.75
CA VAL A 100 6.36 11.48 7.10
C VAL A 100 5.72 11.14 5.78
N PHE A 101 4.51 11.66 5.55
CA PHE A 101 3.84 11.68 4.26
C PHE A 101 3.69 13.12 3.82
N GLN A 102 4.07 13.47 2.59
CA GLN A 102 3.89 14.82 2.07
C GLN A 102 3.48 14.79 0.61
N ASP A 103 2.32 15.32 0.30
CA ASP A 103 1.83 15.52 -1.07
C ASP A 103 1.71 17.01 -1.39
N ASP A 104 1.72 17.30 -2.68
CA ASP A 104 1.47 18.63 -3.27
C ASP A 104 0.04 18.72 -3.86
N GLY A 105 -0.91 17.94 -3.32
CA GLY A 105 -2.32 18.02 -3.70
C GLY A 105 -3.00 19.31 -3.28
N GLY A 106 -4.32 19.42 -3.48
CA GLY A 106 -5.05 20.68 -3.31
C GLY A 106 -5.16 21.20 -1.87
N GLY A 107 -4.65 20.44 -0.90
CA GLY A 107 -4.72 20.72 0.54
C GLY A 107 -6.16 20.78 1.07
N MET A 108 -6.28 20.99 2.37
CA MET A 108 -7.56 21.16 3.07
C MET A 108 -7.67 22.56 3.65
N ASP A 109 -8.82 23.19 3.47
CA ASP A 109 -9.17 24.38 4.22
C ASP A 109 -9.51 23.99 5.68
N PRO A 110 -9.70 24.96 6.60
CA PRO A 110 -9.96 24.67 8.00
C PRO A 110 -11.14 23.71 8.24
N GLU A 111 -12.20 23.81 7.43
CA GLU A 111 -13.34 22.90 7.54
C GLU A 111 -13.03 21.51 6.99
N GLY A 112 -12.32 21.43 5.86
CA GLY A 112 -11.87 20.17 5.28
C GLY A 112 -10.99 19.37 6.23
N VAL A 113 -10.06 20.01 6.95
CA VAL A 113 -9.23 19.29 7.92
C VAL A 113 -10.03 18.84 9.15
N ARG A 114 -11.02 19.61 9.61
CA ARG A 114 -11.93 19.19 10.69
C ARG A 114 -12.75 17.96 10.30
N GLN A 115 -13.25 17.93 9.07
CA GLN A 115 -13.92 16.75 8.52
C GLN A 115 -12.95 15.57 8.38
N CYS A 116 -11.71 15.83 7.95
CA CYS A 116 -10.65 14.82 7.86
C CYS A 116 -10.33 14.20 9.23
N MET A 117 -10.42 14.96 10.32
CA MET A 117 -10.22 14.48 11.69
C MET A 117 -11.46 13.83 12.32
N SER A 118 -12.65 14.13 11.83
CA SER A 118 -13.93 13.63 12.36
C SER A 118 -14.31 12.26 11.79
N LEU A 119 -14.77 11.33 12.63
CA LEU A 119 -15.14 9.97 12.18
C LEU A 119 -16.34 9.97 11.21
N GLY A 120 -16.28 9.16 10.15
CA GLY A 120 -17.39 8.94 9.22
C GLY A 120 -17.67 10.05 8.20
N PHE A 121 -16.87 11.13 8.17
CA PHE A 121 -17.01 12.18 7.17
C PHE A 121 -16.18 11.90 5.92
N SER A 122 -16.85 11.88 4.77
CA SER A 122 -16.21 11.82 3.45
C SER A 122 -17.02 12.65 2.47
N THR A 123 -16.38 13.64 1.85
CA THR A 123 -16.96 14.41 0.73
C THR A 123 -16.76 13.71 -0.61
N LYS A 124 -15.90 12.67 -0.66
CA LYS A 124 -15.59 11.87 -1.86
C LYS A 124 -16.78 10.98 -2.23
N LYS A 125 -17.70 11.52 -3.04
CA LYS A 125 -18.88 10.81 -3.57
C LYS A 125 -18.66 10.21 -4.97
N SER A 126 -17.47 10.39 -5.55
CA SER A 126 -17.19 9.89 -6.90
C SER A 126 -17.03 8.37 -6.92
N LYS A 127 -17.53 7.73 -7.99
CA LYS A 127 -17.29 6.30 -8.24
C LYS A 127 -15.81 5.99 -8.52
N THR A 128 -15.00 6.99 -8.85
CA THR A 128 -13.60 6.82 -9.29
C THR A 128 -12.56 6.99 -8.18
N THR A 129 -12.93 7.56 -7.02
CA THR A 129 -11.99 7.75 -5.90
C THR A 129 -11.84 6.45 -5.11
N ILE A 130 -10.63 6.22 -4.60
CA ILE A 130 -10.30 5.04 -3.81
C ILE A 130 -10.83 5.22 -2.37
N GLY A 131 -10.71 6.44 -1.81
CA GLY A 131 -11.28 6.79 -0.51
C GLY A 131 -12.78 7.03 -0.57
N GLN A 132 -13.56 6.26 0.20
CA GLN A 132 -15.03 6.40 0.25
C GLN A 132 -15.61 6.50 1.67
N TYR A 133 -14.99 5.81 2.64
CA TYR A 133 -15.61 5.58 3.95
C TYR A 133 -15.30 6.63 5.03
N GLY A 134 -14.44 7.63 4.76
CA GLY A 134 -14.14 8.72 5.71
C GLY A 134 -13.35 8.29 6.97
N ASN A 135 -12.91 7.04 7.04
CA ASN A 135 -12.20 6.48 8.20
C ASN A 135 -10.72 6.14 7.93
N GLY A 136 -10.32 5.98 6.68
CA GLY A 136 -8.98 5.48 6.29
C GLY A 136 -7.82 6.25 6.91
N PHE A 137 -7.91 7.58 7.00
CA PHE A 137 -6.87 8.41 7.63
C PHE A 137 -6.69 8.08 9.12
N LYS A 138 -7.79 8.00 9.89
CA LYS A 138 -7.74 7.77 11.35
C LYS A 138 -7.26 6.35 11.64
N THR A 139 -7.79 5.35 10.94
CA THR A 139 -7.39 3.95 11.14
C THR A 139 -5.93 3.73 10.77
N SER A 140 -5.46 4.35 9.70
CA SER A 140 -4.10 4.16 9.21
C SER A 140 -3.07 4.84 10.08
N THR A 141 -3.30 6.11 10.45
CA THR A 141 -2.38 6.83 11.34
C THR A 141 -2.26 6.15 12.69
N MET A 142 -3.39 5.76 13.30
CA MET A 142 -3.42 5.05 14.58
C MET A 142 -2.86 3.62 14.50
N ARG A 143 -2.83 3.00 13.32
CA ARG A 143 -2.15 1.70 13.10
C ARG A 143 -0.64 1.84 13.01
N LEU A 144 -0.12 2.97 12.54
CA LEU A 144 1.30 3.18 12.30
C LEU A 144 2.03 3.77 13.50
N GLY A 145 1.36 4.66 14.25
CA GLY A 145 1.85 5.19 15.52
C GLY A 145 0.70 5.58 16.43
N ALA A 146 1.03 5.93 17.67
CA ALA A 146 0.03 6.36 18.62
C ALA A 146 -0.45 7.80 18.35
N ASP A 147 0.36 8.61 17.69
CA ASP A 147 0.09 10.02 17.50
C ASP A 147 0.41 10.45 16.07
N ALA A 148 -0.43 11.34 15.54
CA ALA A 148 -0.23 11.95 14.23
C ALA A 148 -0.56 13.43 14.27
N ILE A 149 0.27 14.23 13.60
CA ILE A 149 0.04 15.66 13.38
C ILE A 149 -0.03 15.92 11.88
N VAL A 150 -1.03 16.70 11.48
CA VAL A 150 -1.30 17.07 10.09
C VAL A 150 -1.05 18.56 9.94
N PHE A 151 -0.31 18.92 8.90
CA PHE A 151 -0.12 20.26 8.40
C PHE A 151 -0.73 20.30 7.00
N THR A 152 -1.58 21.27 6.72
CA THR A 152 -2.19 21.39 5.40
C THR A 152 -2.31 22.84 4.98
N ARG A 153 -1.99 23.09 3.72
CA ARG A 153 -2.06 24.42 3.11
C ARG A 153 -3.02 24.34 1.94
N ALA A 154 -4.04 25.18 1.96
CA ALA A 154 -5.04 25.26 0.91
C ALA A 154 -5.19 26.67 0.38
N ILE A 155 -5.49 26.75 -0.92
CA ILE A 155 -5.89 28.00 -1.58
C ILE A 155 -7.35 27.81 -2.03
N ARG A 156 -8.24 28.68 -1.55
CA ARG A 156 -9.67 28.71 -1.92
C ARG A 156 -10.07 30.15 -2.19
N GLU A 157 -10.57 30.45 -3.40
CA GLU A 157 -11.12 31.77 -3.75
C GLU A 157 -10.19 32.94 -3.34
N ASN A 158 -8.87 32.82 -3.61
CA ASN A 158 -7.78 33.73 -3.21
C ASN A 158 -7.41 33.79 -1.71
N ASN A 159 -8.06 33.02 -0.85
CA ASN A 159 -7.66 32.88 0.54
C ASN A 159 -6.68 31.72 0.70
N VAL A 160 -5.51 32.01 1.26
CA VAL A 160 -4.53 30.99 1.65
C VAL A 160 -4.69 30.70 3.13
N THR A 161 -5.01 29.45 3.45
CA THR A 161 -5.17 28.98 4.83
C THR A 161 -4.12 27.93 5.15
N LEU A 162 -3.57 28.00 6.36
CA LEU A 162 -2.72 26.97 6.93
C LEU A 162 -3.43 26.38 8.13
N SER A 163 -3.54 25.06 8.17
CA SER A 163 -4.18 24.38 9.29
C SER A 163 -3.28 23.28 9.85
N ILE A 164 -3.30 23.16 11.17
CA ILE A 164 -2.58 22.15 11.94
C ILE A 164 -3.61 21.38 12.76
N GLY A 165 -3.57 20.05 12.70
CA GLY A 165 -4.43 19.20 13.52
C GLY A 165 -3.67 18.08 14.18
N LEU A 166 -3.92 17.86 15.48
CA LEU A 166 -3.24 16.83 16.27
C LEU A 166 -4.21 15.72 16.68
N LEU A 167 -4.02 14.52 16.11
CA LEU A 167 -4.69 13.31 16.55
C LEU A 167 -3.74 12.50 17.45
N SER A 168 -3.81 12.72 18.76
CA SER A 168 -2.89 12.11 19.72
C SER A 168 -3.60 11.16 20.68
N TYR A 169 -3.41 9.85 20.50
CA TYR A 169 -3.89 8.85 21.45
C TYR A 169 -3.18 9.02 22.80
N THR A 170 -1.90 9.40 22.79
CA THR A 170 -1.11 9.64 24.00
C THR A 170 -1.71 10.74 24.86
N PHE A 171 -2.01 11.90 24.27
CA PHE A 171 -2.69 13.01 24.94
C PHE A 171 -4.02 12.56 25.54
N LEU A 172 -4.88 11.93 24.73
CA LEU A 172 -6.22 11.51 25.16
C LEU A 172 -6.17 10.53 26.33
N ARG A 173 -5.27 9.55 26.27
CA ARG A 173 -5.15 8.53 27.32
C ARG A 173 -4.49 9.07 28.59
N ARG A 174 -3.43 9.88 28.48
CA ARG A 174 -2.72 10.40 29.65
C ARG A 174 -3.46 11.51 30.38
N THR A 175 -4.32 12.24 29.67
CA THR A 175 -5.21 13.23 30.29
C THR A 175 -6.58 12.67 30.64
N MET A 176 -6.76 11.33 30.52
CA MET A 176 -7.98 10.60 30.89
C MET A 176 -9.24 11.21 30.27
N LYS A 177 -9.18 11.54 28.97
CA LYS A 177 -10.34 12.04 28.24
C LYS A 177 -11.34 10.92 28.00
N ASP A 178 -12.60 11.20 28.27
CA ASP A 178 -13.72 10.28 27.98
C ASP A 178 -14.20 10.40 26.53
N ASP A 179 -13.89 11.52 25.87
CA ASP A 179 -14.25 11.84 24.49
C ASP A 179 -12.99 12.12 23.64
N ILE A 180 -13.06 11.85 22.34
CA ILE A 180 -12.00 12.23 21.40
C ILE A 180 -12.03 13.76 21.20
N VAL A 181 -10.96 14.42 21.63
CA VAL A 181 -10.71 15.84 21.41
C VAL A 181 -9.49 15.99 20.50
N VAL A 182 -9.65 16.74 19.41
CA VAL A 182 -8.58 17.00 18.43
C VAL A 182 -8.22 18.49 18.48
N PRO A 183 -7.06 18.87 19.05
CA PRO A 183 -6.57 20.24 19.00
C PRO A 183 -6.29 20.67 17.56
N MET A 184 -6.76 21.86 17.20
CA MET A 184 -6.64 22.42 15.86
C MET A 184 -6.12 23.86 15.94
N LEU A 185 -5.25 24.24 15.00
CA LEU A 185 -4.83 25.62 14.80
C LEU A 185 -5.05 25.99 13.35
N ASP A 186 -5.74 27.10 13.12
CA ASP A 186 -5.92 27.65 11.80
C ASP A 186 -5.21 29.00 11.72
N PHE A 187 -4.68 29.28 10.53
CA PHE A 187 -4.04 30.53 10.17
C PHE A 187 -4.54 30.97 8.79
N VAL A 188 -4.51 32.28 8.57
CA VAL A 188 -4.74 32.89 7.27
C VAL A 188 -3.47 33.65 6.88
N VAL A 189 -3.11 33.58 5.59
CA VAL A 189 -2.04 34.40 5.04
C VAL A 189 -2.67 35.65 4.43
N GLN A 190 -2.42 36.81 5.02
CA GLN A 190 -2.89 38.12 4.57
C GLN A 190 -1.68 39.01 4.32
N ASP A 191 -1.57 39.60 3.12
CA ASP A 191 -0.45 40.47 2.74
C ASP A 191 0.95 39.87 3.01
N GLY A 192 1.07 38.55 2.84
CA GLY A 192 2.31 37.79 3.09
C GLY A 192 2.60 37.52 4.57
N GLN A 193 1.74 37.95 5.50
CA GLN A 193 1.87 37.66 6.94
C GLN A 193 0.92 36.55 7.37
N ILE A 194 1.40 35.69 8.27
CA ILE A 194 0.62 34.58 8.84
C ILE A 194 -0.05 35.07 10.12
N ALA A 195 -1.38 35.16 10.12
CA ALA A 195 -2.18 35.55 11.27
C ALA A 195 -3.01 34.36 11.78
N PRO A 196 -3.19 34.19 13.11
CA PRO A 196 -4.13 33.21 13.66
C PRO A 196 -5.56 33.44 13.16
N LEU A 197 -6.24 32.37 12.77
CA LEU A 197 -7.65 32.38 12.41
C LEU A 197 -8.45 31.76 13.57
N VAL A 198 -9.17 32.59 14.32
CA VAL A 198 -9.89 32.20 15.53
C VAL A 198 -11.38 32.08 15.24
N TYR A 199 -11.95 30.88 15.38
CA TYR A 199 -13.38 30.62 15.15
C TYR A 199 -14.24 30.75 16.41
N GLY A 200 -13.67 30.39 17.58
CA GLY A 200 -14.33 30.46 18.89
C GLY A 200 -13.78 31.62 19.71
N SER A 201 -13.23 31.32 20.89
CA SER A 201 -12.50 32.29 21.69
C SER A 201 -10.99 32.22 21.45
N GLN A 202 -10.28 33.32 21.74
CA GLN A 202 -8.81 33.31 21.78
C GLN A 202 -8.29 32.26 22.77
N GLY A 203 -9.00 32.03 23.87
CA GLY A 203 -8.65 31.02 24.87
C GLY A 203 -8.69 29.58 24.33
N ASP A 204 -9.61 29.26 23.41
CA ASP A 204 -9.69 27.94 22.77
C ASP A 204 -8.51 27.71 21.83
N TRP A 205 -8.13 28.75 21.10
CA TRP A 205 -6.96 28.73 20.22
C TRP A 205 -5.67 28.59 21.03
N ASP A 206 -5.49 29.39 22.08
CA ASP A 206 -4.32 29.33 22.97
C ASP A 206 -4.22 27.98 23.67
N SER A 207 -5.35 27.40 24.09
CA SER A 207 -5.41 26.06 24.68
C SER A 207 -5.01 24.98 23.67
N SER A 208 -5.49 25.07 22.43
CA SER A 208 -5.11 24.14 21.36
C SER A 208 -3.62 24.23 21.03
N LEU A 209 -3.09 25.46 20.96
CA LEU A 209 -1.66 25.70 20.76
C LEU A 209 -0.86 25.06 21.88
N LYS A 210 -1.23 25.32 23.14
CA LYS A 210 -0.57 24.74 24.30
C LYS A 210 -0.54 23.21 24.24
N ILE A 211 -1.68 22.57 23.92
CA ILE A 211 -1.74 21.10 23.80
C ILE A 211 -0.82 20.62 22.68
N ILE A 212 -0.82 21.27 21.51
CA ILE A 212 0.05 20.88 20.39
C ILE A 212 1.52 21.01 20.79
N LEU A 213 1.93 22.09 21.44
CA LEU A 213 3.31 22.26 21.89
C LEU A 213 3.72 21.22 22.96
N ASP A 214 2.79 20.84 23.84
CA ASP A 214 3.04 19.88 24.92
C ASP A 214 3.13 18.42 24.43
N TRP A 215 2.39 18.06 23.38
CA TRP A 215 2.16 16.67 22.97
C TRP A 215 2.61 16.32 21.55
N SER A 216 2.94 17.31 20.71
CA SER A 216 3.55 17.09 19.39
C SER A 216 5.09 17.05 19.47
N PRO A 217 5.78 16.67 18.38
CA PRO A 217 7.23 16.76 18.26
C PRO A 217 7.80 18.20 18.32
N PHE A 218 6.95 19.23 18.23
CA PHE A 218 7.36 20.63 18.11
C PHE A 218 7.17 21.39 19.42
N SER A 219 8.14 22.22 19.80
CA SER A 219 8.19 22.92 21.10
C SER A 219 7.79 24.39 21.02
N SER A 220 7.74 24.96 19.82
CA SER A 220 7.44 26.37 19.59
C SER A 220 6.48 26.57 18.43
N LYS A 221 5.83 27.74 18.37
CA LYS A 221 4.96 28.11 17.25
C LYS A 221 5.77 28.26 15.96
N GLU A 222 7.01 28.74 16.08
CA GLU A 222 7.95 28.94 14.99
C GLU A 222 8.31 27.59 14.33
N GLU A 223 8.60 26.55 15.14
CA GLU A 223 8.84 25.19 14.64
C GLU A 223 7.63 24.60 13.90
N LEU A 224 6.41 24.87 14.39
CA LEU A 224 5.18 24.46 13.70
C LEU A 224 5.02 25.15 12.36
N LEU A 225 5.25 26.47 12.30
CA LEU A 225 5.15 27.24 11.06
C LEU A 225 6.23 26.84 10.05
N GLN A 226 7.41 26.47 10.52
CA GLN A 226 8.51 25.96 9.67
C GLN A 226 8.10 24.72 8.87
N GLN A 227 7.14 23.93 9.36
CA GLN A 227 6.65 22.74 8.64
C GLN A 227 5.88 23.07 7.35
N PHE A 228 5.53 24.34 7.10
CA PHE A 228 4.91 24.79 5.87
C PHE A 228 5.90 25.35 4.84
N GLU A 229 7.18 25.59 5.21
CA GLU A 229 8.15 26.27 4.34
C GLU A 229 8.51 25.46 3.08
N ASP A 230 8.48 24.13 3.18
CA ASP A 230 8.72 23.20 2.07
C ASP A 230 7.41 22.78 1.36
N MET A 231 6.29 23.43 1.67
CA MET A 231 5.04 23.33 0.92
C MET A 231 4.86 24.57 0.04
N ASP A 232 4.90 24.40 -1.27
CA ASP A 232 4.90 25.51 -2.23
C ASP A 232 3.63 26.37 -2.14
N SER A 233 2.53 25.94 -2.77
CA SER A 233 1.28 26.71 -2.84
C SER A 233 0.13 26.03 -2.11
N HIS A 234 0.06 24.71 -2.22
CA HIS A 234 -0.92 23.84 -1.57
C HIS A 234 -0.27 22.48 -1.28
N GLY A 235 -0.87 21.71 -0.38
CA GLY A 235 -0.42 20.37 -0.06
C GLY A 235 -0.81 19.93 1.34
N THR A 236 -0.48 18.69 1.65
CA THR A 236 -0.68 18.12 2.98
C THR A 236 0.57 17.38 3.41
N LYS A 237 0.97 17.59 4.67
CA LYS A 237 2.04 16.85 5.33
C LYS A 237 1.51 16.21 6.60
N VAL A 238 1.71 14.90 6.73
CA VAL A 238 1.31 14.10 7.87
C VAL A 238 2.55 13.52 8.51
N LEU A 239 2.77 13.80 9.80
CA LEU A 239 3.83 13.17 10.58
C LEU A 239 3.17 12.21 11.58
N ILE A 240 3.60 10.96 11.55
CA ILE A 240 3.19 9.91 12.48
C ILE A 240 4.38 9.59 13.37
N TYR A 241 4.19 9.66 14.67
CA TYR A 241 5.23 9.49 15.67
C TYR A 241 4.72 8.65 16.83
N ASN A 242 5.61 8.33 17.77
CA ASN A 242 5.36 7.25 18.74
C ASN A 242 4.97 5.95 18.00
N LEU A 243 5.79 5.59 17.01
CA LEU A 243 5.61 4.43 16.15
C LEU A 243 5.57 3.15 16.99
N TRP A 244 4.76 2.19 16.53
CA TRP A 244 4.55 0.95 17.27
C TRP A 244 5.75 0.01 17.21
N MET A 245 5.94 -0.72 18.31
CA MET A 245 6.98 -1.72 18.50
C MET A 245 6.38 -3.14 18.48
N ASN A 246 7.19 -4.10 18.05
CA ASN A 246 6.91 -5.52 18.17
C ASN A 246 7.13 -6.02 19.61
N ASP A 247 6.92 -7.32 19.83
CA ASP A 247 7.09 -7.93 21.17
C ASP A 247 8.54 -7.90 21.68
N ASP A 248 9.52 -7.73 20.79
CA ASP A 248 10.94 -7.60 21.13
C ASP A 248 11.34 -6.15 21.48
N GLY A 249 10.39 -5.21 21.44
CA GLY A 249 10.65 -3.78 21.69
C GLY A 249 11.31 -3.04 20.52
N LEU A 250 11.39 -3.67 19.34
CA LEU A 250 11.89 -3.05 18.11
C LEU A 250 10.73 -2.43 17.34
N LEU A 251 11.00 -1.35 16.59
CA LEU A 251 10.01 -0.76 15.69
C LEU A 251 9.58 -1.79 14.63
N GLU A 252 8.27 -1.87 14.36
CA GLU A 252 7.74 -2.74 13.31
C GLU A 252 8.29 -2.35 11.92
N LEU A 253 8.42 -1.04 11.70
CA LEU A 253 9.05 -0.45 10.51
C LEU A 253 10.55 -0.30 10.75
N ASP A 254 11.33 -0.84 9.83
CA ASP A 254 12.77 -0.67 9.76
C ASP A 254 13.13 0.43 8.75
N PHE A 255 13.94 1.38 9.20
CA PHE A 255 14.38 2.53 8.42
C PHE A 255 15.88 2.51 8.12
N ASP A 256 16.62 1.53 8.66
CA ASP A 256 18.08 1.58 8.75
C ASP A 256 18.75 0.48 7.90
N ASP A 257 18.06 -0.65 7.64
CA ASP A 257 18.59 -1.74 6.80
C ASP A 257 18.73 -1.37 5.30
N ASP A 258 17.90 -0.43 4.82
CA ASP A 258 17.95 0.10 3.45
C ASP A 258 17.61 1.59 3.47
N ASP A 259 18.57 2.45 3.11
CA ASP A 259 18.41 3.90 3.11
C ASP A 259 17.35 4.40 2.13
N GLU A 260 17.00 3.58 1.12
CA GLU A 260 16.06 3.89 0.05
C GLU A 260 14.72 3.15 0.24
N ASP A 261 14.52 2.42 1.32
CA ASP A 261 13.29 1.67 1.57
C ASP A 261 12.78 1.89 3.01
N ILE A 262 11.57 1.40 3.25
CA ILE A 262 11.04 1.18 4.58
C ILE A 262 10.63 -0.27 4.63
N LEU A 263 11.32 -1.05 5.47
CA LEU A 263 11.12 -2.49 5.53
C LEU A 263 10.20 -2.86 6.70
N LEU A 264 9.55 -4.01 6.63
CA LEU A 264 8.96 -4.66 7.80
C LEU A 264 9.96 -5.66 8.36
N ARG A 265 10.19 -5.60 9.68
CA ARG A 265 11.03 -6.58 10.37
C ARG A 265 10.40 -7.97 10.22
N ASP A 266 11.14 -8.91 9.66
CA ASP A 266 10.68 -10.25 9.26
C ASP A 266 10.03 -10.99 10.45
N GLN A 267 8.77 -11.41 10.30
CA GLN A 267 8.07 -12.26 11.27
C GLN A 267 7.98 -13.74 10.85
N GLY A 268 8.79 -14.21 9.89
CA GLY A 268 8.95 -15.66 9.73
C GLY A 268 9.49 -16.12 8.40
N GLN A 269 10.68 -16.71 8.46
CA GLN A 269 11.25 -17.61 7.46
C GLN A 269 10.43 -18.91 7.39
N ASN A 270 9.35 -18.94 6.61
CA ASN A 270 8.72 -20.23 6.25
C ASN A 270 9.46 -20.86 5.07
N SER A 271 10.45 -21.68 5.38
CA SER A 271 11.25 -22.42 4.42
C SER A 271 10.53 -23.69 3.95
N GLY A 272 10.03 -23.68 2.72
CA GLY A 272 9.69 -24.89 1.98
C GLY A 272 10.93 -25.60 1.42
N ALA A 273 10.75 -26.85 1.00
CA ALA A 273 11.76 -27.67 0.32
C ALA A 273 11.97 -27.17 -1.13
N SER A 274 12.92 -26.26 -1.31
CA SER A 274 13.43 -25.82 -2.61
C SER A 274 14.96 -25.72 -2.59
N THR A 275 15.58 -25.82 -3.76
CA THR A 275 17.04 -25.68 -3.90
C THR A 275 17.48 -24.25 -3.57
N LYS A 276 18.74 -24.06 -3.13
CA LYS A 276 19.26 -22.73 -2.73
C LYS A 276 19.01 -21.65 -3.79
N VAL A 277 19.29 -21.96 -5.05
CA VAL A 277 19.08 -21.05 -6.19
C VAL A 277 17.60 -20.70 -6.38
N GLN A 278 16.69 -21.67 -6.28
CA GLN A 278 15.25 -21.38 -6.38
C GLN A 278 14.75 -20.52 -5.22
N LYS A 279 15.28 -20.71 -4.01
CA LYS A 279 14.96 -19.87 -2.86
C LYS A 279 15.39 -18.42 -3.10
N GLU A 280 16.61 -18.22 -3.59
CA GLU A 280 17.12 -16.88 -3.91
C GLU A 280 16.26 -16.18 -4.96
N ILE A 281 15.88 -16.88 -6.04
CA ILE A 281 15.00 -16.32 -7.08
C ILE A 281 13.63 -15.94 -6.50
N ILE A 282 13.01 -16.81 -5.70
CA ILE A 282 11.72 -16.51 -5.06
C ILE A 282 11.86 -15.31 -4.12
N GLN A 283 12.94 -15.26 -3.34
CA GLN A 283 13.17 -14.21 -2.35
C GLN A 283 13.34 -12.82 -3.00
N GLN A 284 13.99 -12.79 -4.17
CA GLN A 284 14.19 -11.58 -4.96
C GLN A 284 12.97 -11.18 -5.79
N HIS A 285 12.08 -12.14 -6.10
CA HIS A 285 10.89 -11.87 -6.89
C HIS A 285 9.89 -10.97 -6.14
N ILE A 286 9.19 -10.11 -6.90
CA ILE A 286 8.25 -9.11 -6.38
C ILE A 286 7.17 -9.72 -5.47
N SER A 287 6.70 -10.94 -5.77
CA SER A 287 5.70 -11.66 -4.95
C SER A 287 6.15 -11.96 -3.52
N HIS A 288 7.46 -12.04 -3.29
CA HIS A 288 8.03 -12.21 -1.97
C HIS A 288 8.38 -10.84 -1.39
N ARG A 289 9.11 -10.01 -2.14
CA ARG A 289 9.56 -8.68 -1.70
C ARG A 289 8.44 -7.77 -1.22
N LEU A 290 7.29 -7.77 -1.88
CA LEU A 290 6.15 -6.93 -1.50
C LEU A 290 5.68 -7.14 -0.05
N ARG A 291 6.01 -8.29 0.58
CA ARG A 291 5.58 -8.61 1.94
C ARG A 291 6.31 -7.81 3.00
N PHE A 292 7.50 -7.31 2.68
CA PHE A 292 8.40 -6.64 3.62
C PHE A 292 9.08 -5.39 3.07
N SER A 293 9.14 -5.16 1.76
CA SER A 293 9.69 -3.94 1.15
C SER A 293 8.55 -3.03 0.70
N LEU A 294 8.48 -1.82 1.27
CA LEU A 294 7.46 -0.84 0.90
C LEU A 294 7.67 -0.40 -0.54
N ARG A 295 8.92 -0.18 -0.96
CA ARG A 295 9.27 0.14 -2.36
C ARG A 295 8.70 -0.90 -3.33
N ALA A 296 8.90 -2.18 -3.03
CA ALA A 296 8.38 -3.28 -3.82
C ALA A 296 6.85 -3.25 -3.85
N TYR A 297 6.18 -3.11 -2.71
CA TYR A 297 4.72 -3.03 -2.67
C TYR A 297 4.17 -1.83 -3.46
N SER A 298 4.71 -0.62 -3.23
CA SER A 298 4.32 0.61 -3.92
C SER A 298 4.52 0.54 -5.43
N SER A 299 5.53 -0.19 -5.92
CA SER A 299 5.79 -0.35 -7.36
C SER A 299 4.65 -1.00 -8.14
N ILE A 300 3.87 -1.88 -7.50
CA ILE A 300 2.76 -2.61 -8.13
C ILE A 300 1.39 -2.18 -7.58
N LEU A 301 1.36 -1.22 -6.65
CA LEU A 301 0.16 -0.83 -5.91
C LEU A 301 -0.96 -0.31 -6.83
N TYR A 302 -0.56 0.33 -7.93
CA TYR A 302 -1.46 0.89 -8.92
C TYR A 302 -1.28 0.22 -10.27
N LEU A 303 -2.40 -0.20 -10.90
CA LEU A 303 -2.40 -0.98 -12.15
C LEU A 303 -1.87 -0.18 -13.34
N LYS A 304 -2.32 1.08 -13.45
CA LYS A 304 -1.97 2.03 -14.50
C LYS A 304 -0.79 2.86 -14.04
N LYS A 305 0.16 3.02 -14.96
CA LYS A 305 1.31 3.90 -14.75
C LYS A 305 0.82 5.35 -14.65
N PHE A 306 1.36 6.10 -13.71
CA PHE A 306 1.10 7.52 -13.59
C PHE A 306 1.84 8.28 -14.70
N GLU A 307 1.20 9.31 -15.26
CA GLU A 307 1.81 10.16 -16.28
C GLU A 307 2.53 11.34 -15.63
N ASN A 308 1.85 12.07 -14.74
CA ASN A 308 2.34 13.30 -14.11
C ASN A 308 2.38 13.21 -12.56
N PHE A 309 2.39 11.99 -12.01
CA PHE A 309 2.42 11.77 -10.56
C PHE A 309 3.52 10.79 -10.17
N GLN A 310 4.21 11.05 -9.05
CA GLN A 310 5.29 10.21 -8.56
C GLN A 310 5.12 9.83 -7.10
N ILE A 311 5.36 8.56 -6.77
CA ILE A 311 5.57 8.12 -5.40
C ILE A 311 7.07 8.20 -5.15
N ILE A 312 7.49 9.01 -4.19
CA ILE A 312 8.88 9.18 -3.79
C ILE A 312 9.02 8.56 -2.41
N LEU A 313 9.84 7.52 -2.30
CA LEU A 313 10.10 6.85 -1.03
C LEU A 313 11.55 7.11 -0.64
N ARG A 314 11.80 7.58 0.58
CA ARG A 314 13.14 7.83 1.09
C ARG A 314 14.02 8.63 0.11
N GLY A 315 13.50 9.77 -0.34
CA GLY A 315 14.15 10.62 -1.34
C GLY A 315 14.26 10.08 -2.77
N LYS A 316 13.84 8.84 -3.07
CA LYS A 316 13.94 8.25 -4.42
C LYS A 316 12.58 7.86 -5.02
N PRO A 317 12.29 8.30 -6.27
CA PRO A 317 11.11 7.85 -7.00
C PRO A 317 10.98 6.33 -7.07
N VAL A 318 9.77 5.82 -6.85
CA VAL A 318 9.44 4.41 -6.98
C VAL A 318 9.11 4.12 -8.45
N GLU A 319 9.85 3.19 -9.06
CA GLU A 319 9.56 2.74 -10.41
C GLU A 319 8.32 1.84 -10.42
N GLN A 320 7.28 2.24 -11.16
CA GLN A 320 6.07 1.44 -11.28
C GLN A 320 6.25 0.25 -12.23
N ILE A 321 5.87 -0.93 -11.76
CA ILE A 321 5.93 -2.20 -12.49
C ILE A 321 4.52 -2.59 -12.92
N ASN A 322 4.31 -2.73 -14.23
CA ASN A 322 3.09 -3.34 -14.75
C ASN A 322 3.30 -4.85 -14.90
N ILE A 323 2.78 -5.63 -13.95
CA ILE A 323 2.93 -7.09 -13.92
C ILE A 323 2.45 -7.73 -15.24
N ALA A 324 1.40 -7.20 -15.88
CA ALA A 324 0.86 -7.77 -17.11
C ALA A 324 1.81 -7.62 -18.31
N ASN A 325 2.76 -6.69 -18.27
CA ASN A 325 3.80 -6.52 -19.29
C ASN A 325 4.98 -7.47 -19.06
N GLU A 326 5.06 -8.09 -17.89
CA GLU A 326 6.15 -9.00 -17.53
C GLU A 326 5.86 -10.47 -17.89
N LEU A 327 4.64 -10.77 -18.31
CA LEU A 327 4.18 -12.13 -18.53
C LEU A 327 4.78 -12.77 -19.79
N LYS A 328 5.38 -13.95 -19.64
CA LYS A 328 5.73 -14.83 -20.76
C LYS A 328 4.49 -15.50 -21.34
N PHE A 329 4.43 -15.60 -22.68
CA PHE A 329 3.35 -16.28 -23.42
C PHE A 329 1.95 -15.75 -23.07
N LYS A 330 1.87 -14.44 -22.84
CA LYS A 330 0.65 -13.72 -22.44
C LYS A 330 -0.56 -14.06 -23.32
N LYS A 331 -1.68 -14.34 -22.67
CA LYS A 331 -3.00 -14.51 -23.26
C LYS A 331 -3.98 -13.57 -22.56
N VAL A 332 -4.91 -13.01 -23.32
CA VAL A 332 -6.00 -12.19 -22.77
C VAL A 332 -7.28 -13.01 -22.79
N VAL A 333 -7.97 -13.08 -21.66
CA VAL A 333 -9.24 -13.77 -21.50
C VAL A 333 -10.31 -12.78 -21.04
N THR A 334 -11.47 -12.81 -21.68
CA THR A 334 -12.61 -11.98 -21.30
C THR A 334 -13.52 -12.74 -20.33
N TYR A 335 -13.79 -12.15 -19.18
CA TYR A 335 -14.78 -12.63 -18.21
C TYR A 335 -16.00 -11.71 -18.21
N LYS A 336 -17.21 -12.27 -18.19
CA LYS A 336 -18.45 -11.51 -18.06
C LYS A 336 -19.11 -11.86 -16.73
N PRO A 337 -19.07 -10.98 -15.72
CA PRO A 337 -19.71 -11.24 -14.44
C PRO A 337 -21.24 -11.22 -14.59
N GLN A 338 -21.92 -12.11 -13.88
CA GLN A 338 -23.38 -12.15 -13.83
C GLN A 338 -23.87 -11.19 -12.75
N VAL A 339 -23.88 -9.90 -13.07
CA VAL A 339 -24.36 -8.83 -12.20
C VAL A 339 -25.88 -8.63 -12.40
N ALA A 340 -26.58 -8.01 -11.46
CA ALA A 340 -28.01 -7.71 -11.59
C ALA A 340 -28.31 -6.88 -12.86
N TYR A 341 -29.52 -7.01 -13.41
CA TYR A 341 -29.93 -6.49 -14.73
C TYR A 341 -29.68 -4.99 -14.97
N ASP A 342 -29.53 -4.17 -13.92
CA ASP A 342 -29.27 -2.72 -14.00
C ASP A 342 -27.78 -2.33 -13.95
N SER A 343 -26.85 -3.29 -13.93
CA SER A 343 -25.42 -3.01 -13.77
C SER A 343 -24.68 -2.95 -15.12
N GLN A 344 -24.02 -1.83 -15.41
CA GLN A 344 -23.29 -1.55 -16.65
C GLN A 344 -21.95 -2.31 -16.79
N VAL A 345 -21.73 -3.41 -16.08
CA VAL A 345 -20.46 -4.15 -16.14
C VAL A 345 -20.49 -5.12 -17.33
N VAL A 346 -19.95 -4.67 -18.47
CA VAL A 346 -20.08 -5.39 -19.75
C VAL A 346 -19.07 -6.55 -19.90
N SER A 347 -17.84 -6.38 -19.42
CA SER A 347 -16.79 -7.41 -19.48
C SER A 347 -15.53 -6.99 -18.73
N VAL A 348 -14.83 -7.96 -18.16
CA VAL A 348 -13.58 -7.83 -17.41
C VAL A 348 -12.47 -8.50 -18.21
N ARG A 349 -11.37 -7.77 -18.41
CA ARG A 349 -10.16 -8.30 -19.04
C ARG A 349 -9.30 -9.02 -17.99
N VAL A 350 -8.87 -10.23 -18.30
CA VAL A 350 -7.92 -11.01 -17.51
C VAL A 350 -6.69 -11.27 -18.36
N ASP A 351 -5.58 -10.63 -18.02
CA ASP A 351 -4.28 -10.94 -18.59
C ASP A 351 -3.70 -12.14 -17.83
N ILE A 352 -3.32 -13.21 -18.53
CA ILE A 352 -2.75 -14.42 -17.94
C ILE A 352 -1.50 -14.83 -18.70
N GLY A 353 -0.48 -15.30 -17.97
CA GLY A 353 0.76 -15.77 -18.57
C GLY A 353 1.64 -16.52 -17.58
N PHE A 354 2.87 -16.81 -17.98
CA PHE A 354 3.87 -17.37 -17.08
C PHE A 354 4.77 -16.29 -16.49
N ALA A 355 5.25 -16.51 -15.27
CA ALA A 355 6.32 -15.71 -14.67
C ALA A 355 7.57 -15.71 -15.58
N LYS A 356 8.35 -14.62 -15.56
CA LYS A 356 9.62 -14.54 -16.31
C LYS A 356 10.59 -15.63 -15.88
N GLU A 357 10.54 -15.99 -14.60
CA GLU A 357 11.38 -16.97 -13.92
C GLU A 357 10.85 -18.40 -14.09
N ALA A 358 9.75 -18.63 -14.82
CA ALA A 358 9.25 -19.98 -15.08
C ALA A 358 10.37 -20.87 -15.66
N PRO A 359 10.52 -22.13 -15.19
CA PRO A 359 9.58 -22.90 -14.36
C PRO A 359 9.84 -22.84 -12.84
N VAL A 360 10.46 -21.77 -12.31
CA VAL A 360 10.69 -21.65 -10.86
C VAL A 360 9.37 -21.81 -10.09
N LEU A 361 9.38 -22.75 -9.15
CA LEU A 361 8.22 -23.10 -8.33
C LEU A 361 8.04 -22.04 -7.23
N GLY A 362 6.79 -21.68 -6.92
CA GLY A 362 6.47 -20.77 -5.80
C GLY A 362 6.00 -19.37 -6.23
N ILE A 363 6.43 -18.92 -7.42
CA ILE A 363 5.97 -17.67 -8.04
C ILE A 363 4.74 -18.00 -8.89
N PHE A 364 3.54 -17.61 -8.45
CA PHE A 364 2.27 -17.79 -9.18
C PHE A 364 1.15 -17.05 -8.46
N GLY A 365 -0.02 -16.92 -9.08
CA GLY A 365 -1.20 -16.31 -8.47
C GLY A 365 -1.75 -15.16 -9.30
N ILE A 366 -2.91 -14.66 -8.88
CA ILE A 366 -3.63 -13.61 -9.61
C ILE A 366 -3.53 -12.31 -8.83
N ASN A 367 -3.12 -11.23 -9.49
CA ASN A 367 -3.13 -9.89 -8.94
C ASN A 367 -4.47 -9.24 -9.27
N VAL A 368 -5.27 -8.97 -8.23
CA VAL A 368 -6.62 -8.41 -8.37
C VAL A 368 -6.61 -6.96 -7.94
N TYR A 369 -6.95 -6.08 -8.88
CA TYR A 369 -7.09 -4.64 -8.66
C TYR A 369 -8.57 -4.26 -8.56
N HIS A 370 -8.86 -3.13 -7.94
CA HIS A 370 -10.16 -2.48 -7.89
C HIS A 370 -9.94 -0.97 -8.01
N LYS A 371 -10.53 -0.33 -9.02
CA LYS A 371 -10.37 1.10 -9.33
C LYS A 371 -8.91 1.52 -9.33
N ASN A 372 -8.12 0.87 -10.18
CA ASN A 372 -6.67 1.06 -10.28
C ASN A 372 -5.83 0.59 -9.05
N ARG A 373 -6.43 0.20 -7.93
CA ARG A 373 -5.75 -0.10 -6.65
C ARG A 373 -5.64 -1.60 -6.38
N LEU A 374 -4.44 -2.09 -6.03
CA LEU A 374 -4.16 -3.52 -5.80
C LEU A 374 -4.80 -4.08 -4.51
N ILE A 375 -5.84 -4.89 -4.59
CA ILE A 375 -6.49 -5.45 -3.39
C ILE A 375 -5.85 -6.77 -2.97
N MET A 376 -5.65 -7.70 -3.92
CA MET A 376 -5.11 -9.02 -3.62
C MET A 376 -3.87 -9.30 -4.48
N PRO A 377 -2.64 -9.14 -3.94
CA PRO A 377 -1.41 -9.52 -4.63
C PRO A 377 -1.25 -11.04 -4.68
N PHE A 378 -0.86 -11.57 -5.84
CA PHE A 378 -0.52 -12.99 -6.04
C PHE A 378 -1.51 -13.98 -5.38
N TRP A 379 -2.81 -13.69 -5.47
CA TRP A 379 -3.86 -14.51 -4.88
C TRP A 379 -3.77 -15.94 -5.41
N LYS A 380 -3.54 -16.86 -4.49
CA LYS A 380 -3.37 -18.28 -4.76
C LYS A 380 -4.73 -18.96 -4.92
N VAL A 381 -5.43 -18.63 -6.02
CA VAL A 381 -6.76 -19.16 -6.35
C VAL A 381 -6.75 -20.69 -6.49
N LEU A 382 -5.68 -21.23 -7.07
CA LEU A 382 -5.47 -22.67 -7.23
C LEU A 382 -4.30 -23.11 -6.35
N GLN A 383 -4.59 -23.95 -5.35
CA GLN A 383 -3.59 -24.56 -4.47
C GLN A 383 -3.77 -26.08 -4.47
N GLU A 384 -3.29 -26.72 -5.53
CA GLU A 384 -3.27 -28.18 -5.62
C GLU A 384 -1.87 -28.72 -5.31
N ALA A 385 -1.81 -29.96 -4.82
CA ALA A 385 -0.56 -30.70 -4.70
C ALA A 385 0.09 -31.02 -6.06
N SER A 386 -0.68 -30.88 -7.15
CA SER A 386 -0.22 -31.12 -8.52
C SER A 386 0.66 -29.98 -9.04
N SER A 387 1.34 -30.22 -10.17
CA SER A 387 2.08 -29.18 -10.89
C SER A 387 1.18 -28.23 -11.69
N ARG A 388 -0.14 -28.44 -11.70
CA ARG A 388 -1.08 -27.66 -12.49
C ARG A 388 -1.19 -26.23 -11.95
N GLY A 389 -1.06 -25.27 -12.85
CA GLY A 389 -1.15 -23.83 -12.53
C GLY A 389 0.07 -23.25 -11.80
N ARG A 390 1.15 -24.03 -11.61
CA ARG A 390 2.43 -23.49 -11.11
C ARG A 390 2.96 -22.42 -12.07
N SER A 391 3.71 -21.44 -11.61
CA SER A 391 4.27 -20.38 -12.48
C SER A 391 3.26 -19.52 -13.26
N VAL A 392 1.95 -19.74 -13.14
CA VAL A 392 0.92 -18.92 -13.78
C VAL A 392 0.70 -17.65 -12.97
N ILE A 393 0.86 -16.50 -13.62
CA ILE A 393 0.51 -15.20 -13.08
C ILE A 393 -0.65 -14.64 -13.89
N GLY A 394 -1.60 -14.01 -13.21
CA GLY A 394 -2.64 -13.23 -13.88
C GLY A 394 -2.83 -11.86 -13.27
N VAL A 395 -3.48 -10.99 -14.02
CA VAL A 395 -3.81 -9.62 -13.62
C VAL A 395 -5.24 -9.33 -14.09
N LEU A 396 -6.08 -8.80 -13.20
CA LEU A 396 -7.38 -8.26 -13.57
C LEU A 396 -7.78 -7.07 -12.69
N GLU A 397 -8.68 -6.24 -13.20
CA GLU A 397 -9.37 -5.20 -12.45
C GLU A 397 -10.85 -5.62 -12.24
N ALA A 398 -11.26 -5.76 -10.99
CA ALA A 398 -12.54 -6.34 -10.58
C ALA A 398 -13.47 -5.29 -9.93
N ASN A 399 -13.85 -4.27 -10.68
CA ASN A 399 -14.70 -3.14 -10.20
C ASN A 399 -16.17 -3.51 -9.90
N PHE A 400 -16.55 -4.78 -10.02
CA PHE A 400 -17.90 -5.30 -9.79
C PHE A 400 -18.06 -6.02 -8.44
N ILE A 401 -16.99 -6.07 -7.65
CA ILE A 401 -16.96 -6.58 -6.28
C ILE A 401 -16.36 -5.50 -5.38
N GLU A 402 -16.91 -5.37 -4.18
CA GLU A 402 -16.47 -4.36 -3.23
C GLU A 402 -15.32 -4.90 -2.35
N PRO A 403 -14.25 -4.12 -2.15
CA PRO A 403 -13.21 -4.45 -1.18
C PRO A 403 -13.75 -4.51 0.25
N ALA A 404 -13.08 -5.27 1.11
CA ALA A 404 -13.28 -5.19 2.55
C ALA A 404 -12.78 -3.85 3.11
N HIS A 405 -13.12 -3.54 4.36
CA HIS A 405 -12.82 -2.26 5.00
C HIS A 405 -11.32 -1.86 4.98
N ASP A 406 -10.40 -2.82 5.06
CA ASP A 406 -8.95 -2.60 5.05
C ASP A 406 -8.33 -2.56 3.63
N LYS A 407 -9.16 -2.79 2.60
CA LYS A 407 -8.77 -2.92 1.19
C LYS A 407 -7.68 -3.98 0.93
N GLN A 408 -7.60 -5.03 1.76
CA GLN A 408 -6.65 -6.14 1.59
C GLN A 408 -7.33 -7.48 1.19
N ASP A 409 -8.66 -7.51 1.14
CA ASP A 409 -9.46 -8.62 0.58
C ASP A 409 -10.76 -8.02 0.00
N PHE A 410 -11.60 -8.86 -0.58
CA PHE A 410 -12.95 -8.50 -1.01
C PHE A 410 -14.02 -9.05 -0.09
N GLU A 411 -15.19 -8.42 -0.09
CA GLU A 411 -16.37 -8.97 0.58
C GLU A 411 -16.74 -10.35 0.02
N ARG A 412 -17.07 -11.28 0.92
CA ARG A 412 -17.39 -12.68 0.57
C ARG A 412 -18.82 -12.81 0.01
N THR A 413 -19.00 -12.29 -1.18
CA THR A 413 -20.27 -12.30 -1.92
C THR A 413 -20.36 -13.47 -2.91
N PRO A 414 -21.56 -13.83 -3.40
CA PRO A 414 -21.71 -14.80 -4.49
C PRO A 414 -20.94 -14.41 -5.77
N LEU A 415 -20.79 -13.10 -6.05
CA LEU A 415 -19.99 -12.61 -7.18
C LEU A 415 -18.50 -12.95 -7.00
N PHE A 416 -17.95 -12.75 -5.80
CA PHE A 416 -16.58 -13.13 -5.48
C PHE A 416 -16.34 -14.63 -5.68
N ILE A 417 -17.24 -15.49 -5.19
CA ILE A 417 -17.13 -16.95 -5.33
C ILE A 417 -17.18 -17.39 -6.80
N ARG A 418 -18.03 -16.76 -7.62
CA ARG A 418 -18.11 -17.02 -9.06
C ARG A 418 -16.83 -16.56 -9.79
N LEU A 419 -16.26 -15.42 -9.41
CA LEU A 419 -14.98 -14.96 -9.92
C LEU A 419 -13.87 -15.97 -9.58
N GLU A 420 -13.77 -16.39 -8.31
CA GLU A 420 -12.80 -17.38 -7.86
C GLU A 420 -12.86 -18.66 -8.71
N THR A 421 -14.08 -19.19 -8.87
CA THR A 421 -14.34 -20.40 -9.67
C THR A 421 -13.91 -20.21 -11.13
N LYS A 422 -14.23 -19.06 -11.72
CA LYS A 422 -13.84 -18.76 -13.10
C LYS A 422 -12.33 -18.61 -13.26
N LEU A 423 -11.65 -17.96 -12.32
CA LEU A 423 -10.20 -17.81 -12.34
C LEU A 423 -9.49 -19.17 -12.22
N LYS A 424 -9.98 -20.09 -11.37
CA LYS A 424 -9.48 -21.49 -11.33
C LYS A 424 -9.55 -22.14 -12.71
N GLN A 425 -10.69 -22.02 -13.38
CA GLN A 425 -10.87 -22.57 -14.73
C GLN A 425 -9.91 -21.93 -15.75
N ILE A 426 -9.77 -20.61 -15.74
CA ILE A 426 -8.87 -19.87 -16.64
C ILE A 426 -7.41 -20.32 -16.44
N ILE A 427 -6.95 -20.44 -15.19
CA ILE A 427 -5.60 -20.92 -14.84
C ILE A 427 -5.37 -22.33 -15.38
N VAL A 428 -6.31 -23.23 -15.14
CA VAL A 428 -6.21 -24.63 -15.56
C VAL A 428 -6.18 -24.77 -17.09
N ASP A 429 -7.05 -24.04 -17.80
CA ASP A 429 -7.13 -24.12 -19.26
C ASP A 429 -5.87 -23.54 -19.91
N TYR A 430 -5.42 -22.38 -19.43
CA TYR A 430 -4.16 -21.78 -19.89
C TYR A 430 -2.97 -22.72 -19.62
N TRP A 431 -2.88 -23.31 -18.42
CA TRP A 431 -1.82 -24.26 -18.09
C TRP A 431 -1.82 -25.46 -19.03
N LYS A 432 -2.98 -26.11 -19.24
CA LYS A 432 -3.09 -27.26 -20.14
C LYS A 432 -2.65 -26.93 -21.57
N GLU A 433 -2.99 -25.74 -22.05
CA GLU A 433 -2.66 -25.29 -23.39
C GLU A 433 -1.16 -24.99 -23.53
N LYS A 434 -0.52 -24.35 -22.54
CA LYS A 434 0.80 -23.72 -22.69
C LYS A 434 1.93 -24.32 -21.85
N CYS A 435 1.67 -25.28 -20.96
CA CYS A 435 2.69 -25.80 -20.02
C CYS A 435 3.95 -26.37 -20.70
N HIS A 436 3.84 -26.85 -21.94
CA HIS A 436 4.96 -27.37 -22.72
C HIS A 436 5.98 -26.33 -23.13
N LEU A 437 5.60 -25.05 -23.19
CA LEU A 437 6.49 -23.95 -23.51
C LEU A 437 7.48 -23.62 -22.38
N ILE A 438 7.21 -24.11 -21.16
CA ILE A 438 8.06 -23.95 -19.99
C ILE A 438 8.58 -25.30 -19.48
N GLY A 439 8.59 -26.33 -20.34
CA GLY A 439 9.24 -27.62 -20.09
C GLY A 439 8.39 -28.69 -19.42
N TYR A 440 7.10 -28.45 -19.16
CA TYR A 440 6.20 -29.50 -18.64
C TYR A 440 5.65 -30.38 -19.75
N GLN A 441 5.39 -31.65 -19.45
CA GLN A 441 4.76 -32.55 -20.41
C GLN A 441 3.28 -32.18 -20.62
N PRO A 442 2.81 -32.01 -21.89
CA PRO A 442 1.40 -31.84 -22.17
C PRO A 442 0.54 -32.98 -21.63
N ILE A 443 -0.65 -32.64 -21.13
CA ILE A 443 -1.67 -33.61 -20.75
C ILE A 443 -2.41 -34.13 -22.00
N ASP A 444 -2.62 -33.27 -23.01
CA ASP A 444 -3.26 -33.67 -24.27
C ASP A 444 -2.38 -34.70 -25.02
N PRO A 445 -2.90 -35.91 -25.32
CA PRO A 445 -2.16 -36.95 -26.03
C PRO A 445 -1.61 -36.55 -27.40
N LYS A 446 -2.34 -35.72 -28.16
CA LYS A 446 -1.93 -35.23 -29.49
C LYS A 446 -0.76 -34.27 -29.35
N LEU A 447 -0.89 -33.29 -28.46
CA LEU A 447 0.16 -32.31 -28.17
C LEU A 447 1.40 -32.99 -27.55
N ARG A 448 1.19 -34.00 -26.70
CA ARG A 448 2.26 -34.83 -26.11
C ARG A 448 3.06 -35.58 -27.17
N SER A 449 2.39 -36.10 -28.20
CA SER A 449 3.04 -36.83 -29.30
C SER A 449 3.87 -35.88 -30.17
N GLN A 450 3.33 -34.69 -30.49
CA GLN A 450 4.05 -33.64 -31.21
C GLN A 450 5.26 -33.12 -30.43
N TYR A 451 5.09 -32.82 -29.13
CA TYR A 451 6.17 -32.39 -28.25
C TYR A 451 7.29 -33.42 -28.14
N LYS A 452 6.94 -34.71 -27.99
CA LYS A 452 7.94 -35.81 -27.98
C LYS A 452 8.66 -35.97 -29.33
N ALA A 453 7.97 -35.73 -30.45
CA ALA A 453 8.61 -35.77 -31.77
C ALA A 453 9.60 -34.60 -31.94
N ALA A 454 9.21 -33.38 -31.54
CA ALA A 454 10.08 -32.21 -31.58
C ALA A 454 11.35 -32.36 -30.70
N LEU A 455 11.22 -32.97 -29.51
CA LEU A 455 12.36 -33.31 -28.65
C LEU A 455 13.29 -34.37 -29.25
N LYS A 456 12.78 -35.24 -30.12
CA LYS A 456 13.60 -36.26 -30.81
C LYS A 456 14.34 -35.67 -32.01
N ASP A 457 13.71 -34.76 -32.76
CA ASP A 457 14.34 -34.07 -33.89
C ASP A 457 15.42 -33.07 -33.46
N SER A 458 15.30 -32.49 -32.27
CA SER A 458 16.32 -31.60 -31.69
C SER A 458 17.50 -32.33 -31.04
N GLY A 459 17.51 -33.67 -31.05
CA GLY A 459 18.55 -34.51 -30.45
C GLY A 459 19.30 -35.40 -31.46
N GLY A 460 20.23 -34.82 -32.23
CA GLY A 460 21.35 -35.55 -32.85
C GLY A 460 22.52 -35.72 -31.85
N PRO A 461 23.39 -36.73 -31.99
CA PRO A 461 24.14 -37.28 -30.85
C PRO A 461 25.27 -36.37 -30.36
N GLY A 462 25.22 -36.02 -29.07
CA GLY A 462 26.40 -35.76 -28.24
C GLY A 462 26.80 -34.31 -27.99
N VAL A 463 26.16 -33.66 -27.01
CA VAL A 463 26.86 -32.73 -26.11
C VAL A 463 26.40 -33.00 -24.69
N LYS A 464 27.27 -33.59 -23.87
CA LYS A 464 27.11 -33.59 -22.42
C LYS A 464 27.19 -32.14 -21.97
N ILE A 465 26.10 -31.57 -21.43
CA ILE A 465 26.17 -30.30 -20.71
C ILE A 465 26.97 -30.57 -19.42
N ARG A 466 28.27 -30.35 -19.53
CA ARG A 466 29.20 -30.32 -18.39
C ARG A 466 28.98 -28.97 -17.72
N HIS A 467 28.53 -28.97 -16.47
CA HIS A 467 28.60 -27.80 -15.62
C HIS A 467 30.08 -27.50 -15.35
N GLU A 468 30.70 -26.63 -16.14
CA GLU A 468 31.98 -26.02 -15.77
C GLU A 468 31.69 -24.71 -15.02
N ALA A 469 31.97 -24.74 -13.72
CA ALA A 469 32.01 -23.55 -12.87
C ALA A 469 33.26 -22.76 -13.23
N SER A 470 33.11 -21.62 -13.91
CA SER A 470 34.21 -20.68 -14.08
C SER A 470 34.31 -19.78 -12.85
N THR A 471 35.43 -19.91 -12.15
CA THR A 471 35.89 -19.01 -11.11
C THR A 471 36.35 -17.71 -11.77
N ALA A 472 35.76 -16.56 -11.39
CA ALA A 472 36.32 -15.25 -11.70
C ALA A 472 36.23 -14.35 -10.46
N GLN A 473 37.35 -13.74 -10.15
CA GLN A 473 37.68 -13.05 -8.91
C GLN A 473 36.90 -11.74 -8.72
N LYS A 474 36.80 -11.36 -7.44
CA LYS A 474 36.39 -10.05 -6.93
C LYS A 474 37.15 -8.89 -7.60
N THR A 475 36.40 -7.91 -8.09
CA THR A 475 36.74 -6.48 -8.00
C THR A 475 35.44 -5.69 -7.85
N GLY A 476 35.40 -4.81 -6.85
CA GLY A 476 34.23 -4.01 -6.50
C GLY A 476 33.88 -2.95 -7.57
N GLY A 477 32.60 -2.64 -7.67
CA GLY A 477 32.06 -1.61 -8.55
C GLY A 477 30.54 -1.68 -8.59
N HIS A 478 29.90 -0.65 -8.06
CA HIS A 478 28.45 -0.44 -7.98
C HIS A 478 27.86 -0.24 -9.39
N LEU A 479 27.09 -1.21 -9.92
CA LEU A 479 26.40 -1.07 -11.22
C LEU A 479 25.08 -1.89 -11.29
N SER A 480 23.98 -1.14 -11.49
CA SER A 480 22.74 -1.44 -12.25
C SER A 480 22.06 -2.84 -12.17
N ASN A 481 20.80 -2.84 -11.71
CA ASN A 481 19.82 -3.94 -11.71
C ASN A 481 19.34 -4.40 -13.11
N LEU A 482 20.23 -4.90 -13.96
CA LEU A 482 19.84 -5.61 -15.19
C LEU A 482 20.75 -6.83 -15.40
N LEU A 483 20.24 -8.02 -15.07
CA LEU A 483 20.78 -9.28 -15.60
C LEU A 483 20.28 -9.48 -17.05
N PRO A 484 21.02 -10.23 -17.89
CA PRO A 484 21.21 -9.89 -19.30
C PRO A 484 19.96 -9.98 -20.16
N GLN A 485 19.75 -8.94 -20.98
CA GLN A 485 19.00 -9.07 -22.22
C GLN A 485 19.68 -10.12 -23.10
N THR A 486 19.03 -11.27 -23.28
CA THR A 486 18.92 -11.97 -24.57
C THR A 486 17.93 -13.12 -24.40
N TYR A 487 16.66 -12.87 -24.72
CA TYR A 487 15.82 -13.85 -25.41
C TYR A 487 15.01 -13.04 -26.41
N ASP A 488 15.47 -13.03 -27.66
CA ASP A 488 14.67 -12.51 -28.77
C ASP A 488 13.38 -13.32 -28.87
N ASP A 489 12.25 -12.62 -28.84
CA ASP A 489 10.91 -13.16 -29.04
C ASP A 489 10.66 -13.67 -30.49
N GLU A 490 11.66 -13.67 -31.37
CA GLU A 490 11.53 -14.13 -32.76
C GLU A 490 11.93 -15.58 -33.04
N ALA A 491 12.46 -16.34 -32.06
CA ALA A 491 12.76 -17.76 -32.26
C ALA A 491 11.58 -18.69 -31.92
N ALA A 492 10.36 -18.31 -32.30
CA ALA A 492 9.21 -19.22 -32.30
C ALA A 492 9.18 -20.01 -33.62
N PHE A 493 9.28 -21.34 -33.50
CA PHE A 493 9.09 -22.35 -34.54
C PHE A 493 8.19 -21.88 -35.70
N ARG A 494 8.80 -21.59 -36.87
CA ARG A 494 8.07 -21.44 -38.14
C ARG A 494 7.52 -22.80 -38.56
N LEU A 495 6.26 -23.09 -38.22
CA LEU A 495 5.48 -24.10 -38.92
C LEU A 495 5.07 -23.51 -40.29
N THR A 496 5.89 -23.74 -41.30
CA THR A 496 5.54 -23.42 -42.70
C THR A 496 4.38 -24.30 -43.13
N ALA A 497 3.24 -23.68 -43.41
CA ALA A 497 2.13 -24.27 -44.14
C ALA A 497 2.59 -24.60 -45.58
N ASN A 498 2.37 -25.86 -46.00
CA ASN A 498 2.56 -26.33 -47.37
C ASN A 498 1.84 -25.42 -48.37
N ARG A 499 2.59 -24.66 -49.18
CA ARG A 499 2.10 -24.12 -50.46
C ARG A 499 2.41 -25.13 -51.55
N GLY A 500 1.37 -25.63 -52.20
CA GLY A 500 1.45 -26.47 -53.39
C GLY A 500 2.18 -25.76 -54.53
N ARG A 501 2.97 -26.53 -55.28
CA ARG A 501 3.63 -26.08 -56.52
C ARG A 501 2.58 -25.75 -57.61
N PRO A 502 2.88 -24.79 -58.50
CA PRO A 502 1.99 -24.40 -59.58
C PRO A 502 2.06 -25.40 -60.74
N GLN A 503 0.92 -25.73 -61.33
CA GLN A 503 0.84 -26.25 -62.69
C GLN A 503 0.47 -25.11 -63.64
N HIS A 504 1.31 -24.94 -64.67
CA HIS A 504 1.05 -24.13 -65.84
C HIS A 504 -0.17 -24.66 -66.60
N TYR A 505 -1.06 -23.77 -67.06
CA TYR A 505 -1.72 -23.92 -68.36
C TYR A 505 -1.88 -22.56 -69.04
N TYR A 506 -1.50 -22.55 -70.30
CA TYR A 506 -1.65 -21.49 -71.30
C TYR A 506 -3.13 -21.31 -71.68
N ILE A 507 -3.56 -20.04 -71.73
CA ILE A 507 -4.22 -19.26 -72.81
C ILE A 507 -5.05 -18.16 -72.13
#